data_AF-A0A0C3B2W2-F1
#
_entry.id   AF-A0A0C3B2W2-F1
#
_cell.length_a   1.000
_cell.length_b   1.000
_cell.length_c   1.000
_cell.angle_alpha   90.00
_cell.angle_beta   90.00
_cell.angle_gamma   90.00
#
_symmetry.space_group_name_H-M   'P 1'
#
loop_
_entity.id
_entity.type
_entity.pdbx_description
1 polymer ?
#
loop_
_entity_poly.entity_id
_entity_poly.type
_entity_poly.pdbx_seq_one_letter_code
_entity_poly.pdbx_strand_id
1 'polypeptide(L)'
;METPTTRDSTLFPPGYGEVILQSNDGLVCHFPRYLLAYMSTSFRDKFELPIVESQAGNRSEGVYQFQMTVPGQILELFLVYIDPKHSKPPIDLSTIEALLEMAEEHKVPTITEWFIKKAIVEERSNDSTSSVVTGAFAATNVMLALHCSTRFNLPIVGQFALQEFAGCDISRISFTTSIPLWVYQAGMKLREERIRQYENLIEETTKESLRVLCDKCTPTCVRWLLTMQSELRKGPRWEVLERVIGLYPPDCHHVGRMSWKFVCTYTLTSSTLGTQIRAAELRLPTWPDLVKISSRT
;
A
#
# COMPACT_ATOMS: atom_id res chain seq x y z
N MET A 1 -32.54 21.18 8.74
CA MET A 1 -31.99 19.93 8.19
C MET A 1 -32.49 19.84 6.76
N GLU A 2 -31.64 20.13 5.80
CA GLU A 2 -31.97 19.97 4.38
C GLU A 2 -32.05 18.47 4.09
N THR A 3 -33.19 17.99 3.59
CA THR A 3 -33.32 16.63 3.09
C THR A 3 -32.42 16.48 1.86
N PRO A 4 -31.49 15.51 1.84
CA PRO A 4 -30.60 15.33 0.69
C PRO A 4 -31.44 15.08 -0.56
N THR A 5 -31.13 15.82 -1.63
CA THR A 5 -31.83 15.68 -2.91
C THR A 5 -31.48 14.32 -3.50
N THR A 6 -32.46 13.44 -3.65
CA THR A 6 -32.26 12.13 -4.26
C THR A 6 -31.89 12.27 -5.73
N ARG A 7 -30.86 11.54 -6.16
CA ARG A 7 -30.38 11.49 -7.55
C ARG A 7 -30.13 10.04 -7.97
N ASP A 8 -30.44 9.71 -9.21
CA ASP A 8 -30.18 8.39 -9.76
C ASP A 8 -28.73 8.25 -10.23
N SER A 9 -28.15 7.06 -10.06
CA SER A 9 -26.84 6.70 -10.59
C SER A 9 -26.86 6.68 -12.11
N THR A 10 -25.82 7.24 -12.72
CA THR A 10 -25.61 7.16 -14.17
C THR A 10 -25.07 5.80 -14.60
N LEU A 11 -24.40 5.07 -13.70
CA LEU A 11 -23.85 3.74 -13.96
C LEU A 11 -24.89 2.64 -13.75
N PHE A 12 -25.76 2.83 -12.74
CA PHE A 12 -26.80 1.88 -12.34
C PHE A 12 -28.17 2.57 -12.31
N PRO A 13 -28.67 3.05 -13.48
CA PRO A 13 -29.88 3.85 -13.57
C PRO A 13 -31.16 3.02 -13.36
N PRO A 14 -32.32 3.67 -13.17
CA PRO A 14 -33.61 3.00 -13.15
C PRO A 14 -33.80 2.04 -14.34
N GLY A 15 -34.22 0.81 -14.04
CA GLY A 15 -34.34 -0.27 -15.04
C GLY A 15 -33.10 -1.15 -15.18
N TYR A 16 -31.96 -0.79 -14.58
CA TYR A 16 -30.77 -1.65 -14.56
C TYR A 16 -30.99 -2.93 -13.73
N GLY A 17 -31.77 -2.82 -12.65
CA GLY A 17 -32.20 -3.95 -11.85
C GLY A 17 -33.33 -3.62 -10.89
N GLU A 18 -33.82 -4.66 -10.22
CA GLU A 18 -35.02 -4.65 -9.37
C GLU A 18 -34.74 -4.32 -7.89
N VAL A 19 -33.47 -4.33 -7.47
CA VAL A 19 -33.06 -3.92 -6.12
C VAL A 19 -32.65 -2.46 -6.15
N ILE A 20 -33.18 -1.67 -5.22
CA ILE A 20 -32.85 -0.26 -5.03
C ILE A 20 -31.90 -0.15 -3.84
N LEU A 21 -30.71 0.38 -4.07
CA LEU A 21 -29.71 0.68 -3.05
C LEU A 21 -29.56 2.19 -2.97
N GLN A 22 -29.86 2.78 -1.81
CA GLN A 22 -29.79 4.23 -1.62
C GLN A 22 -28.67 4.59 -0.66
N SER A 23 -27.74 5.45 -1.06
CA SER A 23 -26.63 5.94 -0.23
C SER A 23 -27.09 7.00 0.79
N ASN A 24 -26.19 7.35 1.71
CA ASN A 24 -26.47 8.36 2.74
C ASN A 24 -26.54 9.80 2.19
N ASP A 25 -25.88 10.07 1.07
CA ASP A 25 -25.89 11.35 0.33
C ASP A 25 -26.99 11.40 -0.75
N GLY A 26 -27.88 10.41 -0.78
CA GLY A 26 -29.08 10.41 -1.62
C GLY A 26 -28.89 9.87 -3.04
N LEU A 27 -27.75 9.25 -3.36
CA LEU A 27 -27.57 8.53 -4.62
C LEU A 27 -28.38 7.21 -4.60
N VAL A 28 -29.12 6.96 -5.66
CA VAL A 28 -29.95 5.77 -5.84
C VAL A 28 -29.38 4.91 -6.96
N CYS A 29 -29.03 3.66 -6.64
CA CYS A 29 -28.54 2.67 -7.59
C CYS A 29 -29.58 1.55 -7.75
N HIS A 30 -29.92 1.22 -8.99
CA HIS A 30 -30.76 0.07 -9.32
C HIS A 30 -29.87 -1.10 -9.74
N PHE A 31 -30.02 -2.26 -9.11
CA PHE A 31 -29.08 -3.36 -9.32
C PHE A 31 -29.76 -4.75 -9.34
N PRO A 32 -29.28 -5.70 -10.16
CA PRO A 32 -29.93 -7.01 -10.26
C PRO A 32 -29.82 -7.82 -8.96
N ARG A 33 -30.94 -8.38 -8.49
CA ARG A 33 -30.99 -9.18 -7.25
C ARG A 33 -30.10 -10.40 -7.34
N TYR A 34 -30.12 -11.08 -8.49
CA TYR A 34 -29.39 -12.34 -8.67
C TYR A 34 -27.87 -12.14 -8.56
N LEU A 35 -27.33 -11.02 -9.06
CA LEU A 35 -25.89 -10.72 -8.94
C LEU A 35 -25.51 -10.41 -7.50
N LEU A 36 -26.30 -9.60 -6.79
CA LEU A 36 -26.08 -9.33 -5.37
C LEU A 36 -26.15 -10.61 -4.55
N ALA A 37 -27.15 -11.46 -4.76
CA ALA A 37 -27.29 -12.73 -4.07
C ALA A 37 -26.15 -13.71 -4.37
N TYR A 38 -25.64 -13.71 -5.61
CA TYR A 38 -24.53 -14.56 -6.00
C TYR A 38 -23.21 -14.12 -5.37
N MET A 39 -22.95 -12.81 -5.35
CA MET A 39 -21.67 -12.24 -4.91
C MET A 39 -21.63 -11.96 -3.39
N SER A 40 -22.78 -11.84 -2.74
CA SER A 40 -22.91 -11.53 -1.32
C SER A 40 -23.80 -12.54 -0.62
N THR A 41 -23.20 -13.25 0.34
CA THR A 41 -23.97 -14.12 1.24
C THR A 41 -24.94 -13.32 2.11
N SER A 42 -24.56 -12.11 2.53
CA SER A 42 -25.43 -11.21 3.31
C SER A 42 -26.70 -10.81 2.55
N PHE A 43 -26.58 -10.42 1.28
CA PHE A 43 -27.75 -10.07 0.47
C PHE A 43 -28.59 -11.29 0.13
N ARG A 44 -27.97 -12.43 -0.19
CA ARG A 44 -28.69 -13.70 -0.40
C ARG A 44 -29.59 -14.03 0.78
N ASP A 45 -29.04 -14.01 2.00
CA ASP A 45 -29.80 -14.30 3.21
C ASP A 45 -30.98 -13.31 3.37
N LYS A 46 -30.76 -12.01 3.12
CA LYS A 46 -31.82 -10.98 3.15
C LYS A 46 -32.93 -11.23 2.12
N PHE A 47 -32.59 -11.79 0.96
CA PHE A 47 -33.53 -12.10 -0.11
C PHE A 47 -34.30 -13.41 0.09
N GLU A 48 -33.80 -14.31 0.93
CA GLU A 48 -34.43 -15.60 1.24
C GLU A 48 -35.46 -15.49 2.39
N LEU A 49 -35.36 -14.43 3.21
CA LEU A 49 -36.32 -14.17 4.27
C LEU A 49 -37.71 -13.87 3.67
N PRO A 50 -38.79 -14.49 4.18
CA PRO A 50 -40.14 -14.12 3.80
C PRO A 50 -40.35 -12.65 4.16
N ILE A 51 -40.84 -11.86 3.20
CA ILE A 51 -41.17 -10.45 3.41
C ILE A 51 -42.28 -10.42 4.46
N VAL A 52 -41.93 -10.19 5.73
CA VAL A 52 -42.91 -10.06 6.81
C VAL A 52 -43.67 -8.75 6.56
N GLU A 53 -44.93 -8.89 6.19
CA GLU A 53 -45.86 -7.82 5.88
C GLU A 53 -45.96 -6.83 7.05
N SER A 54 -45.17 -5.77 6.99
CA SER A 54 -45.27 -4.64 7.90
C SER A 54 -46.30 -3.69 7.32
N GLN A 55 -47.56 -3.88 7.74
CA GLN A 55 -48.66 -2.94 7.88
C GLN A 55 -48.75 -1.73 6.92
N ALA A 56 -49.93 -1.63 6.28
CA ALA A 56 -50.48 -0.50 5.51
C ALA A 56 -50.18 -0.45 3.99
N GLY A 57 -50.90 -1.32 3.26
CA GLY A 57 -51.79 -0.82 2.19
C GLY A 57 -51.23 -0.51 0.80
N ASN A 58 -49.92 -0.51 0.55
CA ASN A 58 -49.39 -0.34 -0.81
C ASN A 58 -48.31 -1.39 -1.11
N ARG A 59 -48.75 -2.58 -1.53
CA ARG A 59 -47.88 -3.62 -2.09
C ARG A 59 -47.36 -3.15 -3.46
N SER A 60 -46.07 -2.84 -3.53
CA SER A 60 -45.31 -3.11 -4.76
C SER A 60 -44.68 -4.47 -4.57
N GLU A 61 -45.33 -5.52 -5.10
CA GLU A 61 -44.73 -6.86 -5.14
C GLU A 61 -43.36 -6.78 -5.85
N GLY A 62 -42.28 -7.15 -5.15
CA GLY A 62 -41.01 -7.48 -5.80
C GLY A 62 -39.88 -6.43 -5.78
N VAL A 63 -40.06 -5.25 -5.20
CA VAL A 63 -38.97 -4.24 -5.13
C VAL A 63 -38.29 -4.28 -3.76
N TYR A 64 -37.02 -4.68 -3.73
CA TYR A 64 -36.19 -4.63 -2.51
C TYR A 64 -35.51 -3.28 -2.43
N GLN A 65 -35.73 -2.51 -1.36
CA GLN A 65 -35.02 -1.26 -1.12
C GLN A 65 -34.14 -1.37 0.13
N PHE A 66 -32.87 -1.02 0.00
CA PHE A 66 -31.92 -0.98 1.11
C PHE A 66 -31.31 0.42 1.22
N GLN A 67 -31.37 0.98 2.42
CA GLN A 67 -30.64 2.18 2.79
C GLN A 67 -29.22 1.80 3.21
N MET A 68 -28.23 2.44 2.60
CA MET A 68 -26.80 2.23 2.82
C MET A 68 -26.24 3.40 3.64
N THR A 69 -25.30 3.11 4.52
CA THR A 69 -24.66 4.10 5.41
C THR A 69 -23.42 4.75 4.80
N VAL A 70 -23.08 4.42 3.55
CA VAL A 70 -21.91 4.91 2.83
C VAL A 70 -22.25 6.04 1.84
N PRO A 71 -21.25 6.85 1.44
CA PRO A 71 -21.40 7.81 0.33
C PRO A 71 -21.67 7.10 -1.00
N GLY A 72 -22.38 7.79 -1.90
CA GLY A 72 -22.77 7.28 -3.21
C GLY A 72 -21.59 6.82 -4.06
N GLN A 73 -20.45 7.52 -3.98
CA GLN A 73 -19.21 7.13 -4.66
C GLN A 73 -18.74 5.72 -4.24
N ILE A 74 -18.80 5.39 -2.95
CA ILE A 74 -18.39 4.07 -2.44
C ILE A 74 -19.41 3.01 -2.85
N LEU A 75 -20.70 3.34 -2.81
CA LEU A 75 -21.77 2.45 -3.27
C LEU A 75 -21.61 2.09 -4.75
N GLU A 76 -21.42 3.07 -5.63
CA GLU A 76 -21.18 2.80 -7.06
C GLU A 76 -19.91 1.97 -7.27
N LEU A 77 -18.83 2.32 -6.58
CA LEU A 77 -17.57 1.59 -6.68
C LEU A 77 -17.77 0.12 -6.27
N PHE A 78 -18.43 -0.14 -5.15
CA PHE A 78 -18.77 -1.47 -4.67
C PHE A 78 -19.56 -2.28 -5.71
N LEU A 79 -20.58 -1.66 -6.32
CA LEU A 79 -21.39 -2.30 -7.36
C LEU A 79 -20.59 -2.55 -8.66
N VAL A 80 -19.69 -1.66 -9.04
CA VAL A 80 -18.77 -1.87 -10.17
C VAL A 80 -17.89 -3.11 -9.97
N TYR A 81 -17.47 -3.42 -8.75
CA TYR A 81 -16.69 -4.64 -8.49
C TYR A 81 -17.51 -5.93 -8.52
N ILE A 82 -18.81 -5.83 -8.27
CA ILE A 82 -19.76 -6.95 -8.33
C ILE A 82 -20.18 -7.22 -9.77
N ASP A 83 -20.33 -6.17 -10.57
CA ASP A 83 -20.82 -6.27 -11.94
C ASP A 83 -19.73 -6.70 -12.93
N PRO A 84 -19.84 -7.87 -13.57
CA PRO A 84 -18.84 -8.33 -14.53
C PRO A 84 -18.78 -7.50 -15.81
N LYS A 85 -19.78 -6.66 -16.11
CA LYS A 85 -19.79 -5.78 -17.29
C LYS A 85 -18.84 -4.58 -17.13
N HIS A 86 -18.48 -4.23 -15.90
CA HIS A 86 -17.62 -3.09 -15.64
C HIS A 86 -16.18 -3.54 -15.43
N SER A 87 -15.24 -2.80 -16.03
CA SER A 87 -13.82 -2.99 -15.73
C SER A 87 -13.53 -2.53 -14.31
N LYS A 88 -12.88 -3.38 -13.52
CA LYS A 88 -12.48 -3.06 -12.15
C LYS A 88 -11.48 -1.89 -12.16
N PRO A 89 -11.77 -0.77 -11.48
CA PRO A 89 -10.86 0.36 -11.43
C PRO A 89 -9.57 0.01 -10.65
N PRO A 90 -8.50 0.82 -10.79
CA PRO A 90 -7.31 0.69 -9.96
C PRO A 90 -7.62 1.03 -8.49
N ILE A 91 -6.71 0.67 -7.59
CA ILE A 91 -6.85 1.05 -6.18
C ILE A 91 -6.73 2.57 -6.05
N ASP A 92 -7.74 3.19 -5.46
CA ASP A 92 -7.73 4.61 -5.07
C ASP A 92 -7.51 4.73 -3.54
N LEU A 93 -6.50 5.52 -3.18
CA LEU A 93 -6.08 5.74 -1.79
C LEU A 93 -7.19 6.34 -0.92
N SER A 94 -8.08 7.13 -1.51
CA SER A 94 -9.13 7.84 -0.78
C SER A 94 -10.36 6.98 -0.49
N THR A 95 -10.57 5.89 -1.24
CA THR A 95 -11.79 5.09 -1.18
C THR A 95 -11.56 3.64 -0.74
N ILE A 96 -10.32 3.13 -0.79
CA ILE A 96 -10.04 1.71 -0.57
C ILE A 96 -10.46 1.20 0.81
N GLU A 97 -10.27 1.98 1.87
CA GLU A 97 -10.67 1.55 3.22
C GLU A 97 -12.19 1.37 3.32
N ALA A 98 -12.97 2.37 2.86
CA ALA A 98 -14.42 2.30 2.88
C ALA A 98 -14.98 1.20 1.96
N LEU A 99 -14.33 0.96 0.82
CA LEU A 99 -14.69 -0.15 -0.07
C LEU A 99 -14.48 -1.52 0.59
N LEU A 100 -13.36 -1.71 1.29
CA LEU A 100 -13.07 -2.96 2.01
C LEU A 100 -14.01 -3.16 3.19
N GLU A 101 -14.35 -2.10 3.92
CA GLU A 101 -15.34 -2.12 5.00
C GLU A 101 -16.72 -2.54 4.47
N MET A 102 -17.15 -1.97 3.36
CA MET A 102 -18.40 -2.34 2.70
C MET A 102 -18.39 -3.78 2.20
N ALA A 103 -17.25 -4.25 1.68
CA ALA A 103 -17.08 -5.64 1.26
C ALA A 103 -17.15 -6.63 2.42
N GLU A 104 -16.58 -6.29 3.59
CA GLU A 104 -16.66 -7.11 4.80
C GLU A 104 -18.10 -7.14 5.34
N GLU A 105 -18.73 -5.96 5.51
CA GLU A 105 -20.10 -5.83 6.03
C GLU A 105 -21.11 -6.64 5.20
N HIS A 106 -21.00 -6.55 3.88
CA HIS A 106 -21.87 -7.28 2.96
C HIS A 106 -21.30 -8.63 2.53
N LYS A 107 -20.21 -9.11 3.13
CA LYS A 107 -19.62 -10.43 2.85
C LYS A 107 -19.42 -10.70 1.36
N VAL A 108 -18.73 -9.78 0.67
CA VAL A 108 -18.35 -9.86 -0.75
C VAL A 108 -16.86 -10.17 -0.89
N PRO A 109 -16.45 -11.45 -0.78
CA PRO A 109 -15.04 -11.83 -0.71
C PRO A 109 -14.26 -11.47 -1.98
N THR A 110 -14.92 -11.41 -3.14
CA THR A 110 -14.27 -11.09 -4.42
C THR A 110 -13.59 -9.72 -4.43
N ILE A 111 -14.10 -8.75 -3.68
CA ILE A 111 -13.47 -7.42 -3.55
C ILE A 111 -12.19 -7.53 -2.71
N THR A 112 -12.25 -8.23 -1.58
CA THR A 112 -11.09 -8.47 -0.72
C THR A 112 -10.01 -9.28 -1.43
N GLU A 113 -10.37 -10.33 -2.16
CA GLU A 113 -9.46 -11.13 -2.98
C GLU A 113 -8.80 -10.29 -4.09
N TRP A 114 -9.57 -9.44 -4.75
CA TRP A 114 -9.04 -8.49 -5.73
C TRP A 114 -8.01 -7.56 -5.08
N PHE A 115 -8.33 -6.99 -3.93
CA PHE A 115 -7.41 -6.09 -3.22
C PHE A 115 -6.13 -6.82 -2.83
N ILE A 116 -6.20 -8.03 -2.27
CA ILE A 116 -5.01 -8.84 -1.93
C ILE A 116 -4.12 -9.02 -3.16
N LYS A 117 -4.72 -9.39 -4.30
CA LYS A 117 -3.98 -9.59 -5.56
C LYS A 117 -3.26 -8.31 -5.98
N LYS A 118 -3.96 -7.17 -6.01
CA LYS A 118 -3.39 -5.87 -6.43
C LYS A 118 -2.41 -5.29 -5.40
N ALA A 119 -2.59 -5.62 -4.11
CA ALA A 119 -1.72 -5.21 -3.04
C ALA A 119 -0.30 -5.78 -3.17
N ILE A 120 -0.20 -7.03 -3.64
CA ILE A 120 1.06 -7.80 -3.64
C ILE A 120 1.68 -7.90 -5.04
N VAL A 121 0.87 -7.93 -6.10
CA VAL A 121 1.36 -8.13 -7.47
C VAL A 121 1.66 -6.78 -8.12
N GLU A 122 2.86 -6.64 -8.68
CA GLU A 122 3.20 -5.50 -9.54
C GLU A 122 2.36 -5.50 -10.82
N GLU A 123 1.80 -4.34 -11.15
CA GLU A 123 1.03 -4.19 -12.38
C GLU A 123 1.90 -3.63 -13.49
N ARG A 124 1.97 -4.38 -14.60
CA ARG A 124 2.54 -3.88 -15.86
C ARG A 124 1.41 -3.31 -16.70
N SER A 125 1.40 -2.00 -16.88
CA SER A 125 0.51 -1.38 -17.88
C SER A 125 1.11 -1.57 -19.27
N ASN A 126 0.42 -2.28 -20.14
CA ASN A 126 0.79 -2.43 -21.56
C ASN A 126 0.28 -1.25 -22.40
N ASP A 127 0.38 -0.02 -21.90
CA ASP A 127 0.07 1.14 -22.73
C ASP A 127 1.20 1.37 -23.74
N SER A 128 0.81 1.45 -25.00
CA SER A 128 1.61 1.27 -26.22
C SER A 128 2.70 2.32 -26.47
N THR A 129 3.03 3.17 -25.49
CA THR A 129 4.05 4.22 -25.62
C THR A 129 5.04 4.29 -24.45
N SER A 130 4.78 3.59 -23.33
CA SER A 130 5.72 3.50 -22.20
C SER A 130 5.28 2.38 -21.27
N SER A 131 6.10 1.35 -21.12
CA SER A 131 5.91 0.32 -20.09
C SER A 131 6.22 0.92 -18.71
N VAL A 132 5.27 1.64 -18.11
CA VAL A 132 5.36 2.07 -16.72
C VAL A 132 5.03 0.88 -15.83
N VAL A 133 6.04 0.30 -15.19
CA VAL A 133 5.83 -0.70 -14.15
C VAL A 133 5.35 0.03 -12.92
N THR A 134 4.08 -0.14 -12.58
CA THR A 134 3.54 0.37 -11.31
C THR A 134 3.84 -0.69 -10.26
N GLY A 135 4.67 -0.33 -9.27
CA GLY A 135 4.99 -1.22 -8.16
C GLY A 135 3.72 -1.66 -7.43
N ALA A 136 3.76 -2.82 -6.79
CA ALA A 136 2.66 -3.34 -5.99
C ALA A 136 2.13 -2.29 -5.01
N PHE A 137 0.82 -2.25 -4.75
CA PHE A 137 0.23 -1.20 -3.92
C PHE A 137 0.83 -1.19 -2.50
N ALA A 138 1.12 -2.35 -1.93
CA ALA A 138 1.74 -2.43 -0.60
C ALA A 138 3.21 -1.98 -0.58
N ALA A 139 3.90 -1.91 -1.73
CA ALA A 139 5.24 -1.34 -1.85
C ALA A 139 5.23 0.19 -1.95
N THR A 140 4.21 0.76 -2.59
CA THR A 140 4.08 2.20 -2.83
C THR A 140 3.34 2.93 -1.71
N ASN A 141 2.39 2.25 -1.06
CA ASN A 141 1.51 2.81 -0.04
C ASN A 141 1.57 1.97 1.25
N VAL A 142 2.80 1.72 1.70
CA VAL A 142 3.14 0.79 2.78
C VAL A 142 2.26 0.98 4.01
N MET A 143 2.13 2.21 4.53
CA MET A 143 1.36 2.50 5.75
C MET A 143 -0.14 2.22 5.60
N LEU A 144 -0.71 2.52 4.44
CA LEU A 144 -2.13 2.27 4.18
C LEU A 144 -2.39 0.78 3.98
N ALA A 145 -1.54 0.07 3.25
CA ALA A 145 -1.62 -1.38 3.12
C ALA A 145 -1.50 -2.09 4.47
N LEU A 146 -0.60 -1.58 5.31
CA LEU A 146 -0.40 -1.99 6.69
C LEU A 146 -1.66 -1.79 7.55
N HIS A 147 -2.27 -0.60 7.50
CA HIS A 147 -3.54 -0.29 8.16
C HIS A 147 -4.68 -1.22 7.71
N CYS A 148 -4.90 -1.33 6.40
CA CYS A 148 -5.92 -2.20 5.83
C CYS A 148 -5.69 -3.67 6.23
N SER A 149 -4.44 -4.13 6.26
CA SER A 149 -4.12 -5.51 6.63
C SER A 149 -4.49 -5.84 8.07
N THR A 150 -4.31 -4.89 8.99
CA THR A 150 -4.67 -5.06 10.39
C THR A 150 -6.18 -4.97 10.57
N ARG A 151 -6.84 -3.98 9.95
CA ARG A 151 -8.28 -3.76 10.07
C ARG A 151 -9.11 -4.91 9.51
N PHE A 152 -8.79 -5.37 8.31
CA PHE A 152 -9.56 -6.40 7.58
C PHE A 152 -8.94 -7.80 7.68
N ASN A 153 -8.01 -7.98 8.62
CA ASN A 153 -7.31 -9.24 8.87
C ASN A 153 -6.74 -9.91 7.60
N LEU A 154 -5.89 -9.17 6.88
CA LEU A 154 -5.25 -9.60 5.63
C LEU A 154 -3.74 -9.87 5.85
N PRO A 155 -3.36 -10.98 6.52
CA PRO A 155 -1.99 -11.21 6.98
C PRO A 155 -0.97 -11.23 5.84
N ILE A 156 -1.33 -11.73 4.65
CA ILE A 156 -0.41 -11.78 3.50
C ILE A 156 -0.08 -10.36 3.01
N VAL A 157 -1.07 -9.49 2.94
CA VAL A 157 -0.87 -8.08 2.54
C VAL A 157 0.01 -7.37 3.55
N GLY A 158 -0.25 -7.56 4.84
CA GLY A 158 0.54 -6.90 5.86
C GLY A 158 1.95 -7.49 6.02
N GLN A 159 2.16 -8.78 5.76
CA GLN A 159 3.52 -9.36 5.68
C GLN A 159 4.32 -8.69 4.57
N PHE A 160 3.72 -8.58 3.39
CA PHE A 160 4.36 -7.91 2.25
C PHE A 160 4.57 -6.42 2.55
N ALA A 161 3.61 -5.72 3.12
CA ALA A 161 3.77 -4.31 3.48
C ALA A 161 4.84 -4.11 4.56
N LEU A 162 4.93 -4.98 5.58
CA LEU A 162 6.01 -4.98 6.57
C LEU A 162 7.37 -5.27 5.92
N GLN A 163 7.41 -6.14 4.92
CA GLN A 163 8.62 -6.44 4.15
C GLN A 163 9.13 -5.17 3.50
N GLU A 164 8.22 -4.50 2.82
CA GLU A 164 8.53 -3.30 2.09
C GLU A 164 8.88 -2.14 3.04
N PHE A 165 8.23 -2.08 4.21
CA PHE A 165 8.48 -1.12 5.29
C PHE A 165 9.85 -1.32 5.95
N ALA A 166 10.20 -2.54 6.34
CA ALA A 166 11.47 -2.82 7.00
C ALA A 166 12.64 -2.87 6.00
N GLY A 167 12.33 -3.00 4.71
CA GLY A 167 13.31 -3.10 3.64
C GLY A 167 14.11 -4.40 3.64
N CYS A 168 13.68 -5.44 4.35
CA CYS A 168 14.37 -6.73 4.45
C CYS A 168 13.63 -7.81 3.68
N ASP A 169 14.31 -8.91 3.34
CA ASP A 169 13.61 -10.11 2.87
C ASP A 169 12.89 -10.78 4.05
N ILE A 170 11.57 -10.65 4.06
CA ILE A 170 10.67 -11.18 5.07
C ILE A 170 10.19 -12.59 4.70
N SER A 171 10.75 -13.23 3.68
CA SER A 171 10.46 -14.64 3.31
C SER A 171 10.53 -15.65 4.48
N ARG A 172 11.15 -15.28 5.59
CA ARG A 172 11.23 -16.05 6.85
C ARG A 172 10.07 -15.82 7.83
N ILE A 173 9.15 -14.91 7.55
CA ILE A 173 8.01 -14.58 8.40
C ILE A 173 6.76 -15.17 7.76
N SER A 174 6.28 -16.27 8.33
CA SER A 174 4.98 -16.82 7.98
C SER A 174 4.04 -16.62 9.17
N PHE A 175 3.02 -15.79 8.98
CA PHE A 175 1.86 -15.74 9.87
C PHE A 175 0.63 -16.27 9.12
N THR A 176 -0.12 -17.14 9.77
CA THR A 176 -1.26 -17.82 9.16
C THR A 176 -2.60 -17.11 9.40
N THR A 177 -2.71 -16.24 10.41
CA THR A 177 -4.02 -15.73 10.85
C THR A 177 -4.12 -14.21 10.95
N SER A 178 -3.20 -13.55 11.65
CA SER A 178 -3.17 -12.09 11.82
C SER A 178 -1.73 -11.62 12.06
N ILE A 179 -1.51 -10.31 12.02
CA ILE A 179 -0.23 -9.68 12.34
C ILE A 179 -0.31 -9.09 13.74
N PRO A 180 0.30 -9.72 14.76
CA PRO A 180 0.30 -9.18 16.11
C PRO A 180 0.98 -7.80 16.20
N LEU A 181 0.56 -6.98 17.17
CA LEU A 181 1.13 -5.64 17.40
C LEU A 181 2.66 -5.67 17.60
N TRP A 182 3.18 -6.66 18.34
CA TRP A 182 4.63 -6.79 18.57
C TRP A 182 5.40 -6.97 17.26
N VAL A 183 4.78 -7.55 16.22
CA VAL A 183 5.40 -7.71 14.91
C VAL A 183 5.62 -6.34 14.27
N TYR A 184 4.61 -5.48 14.33
CA TYR A 184 4.72 -4.11 13.85
C TYR A 184 5.85 -3.35 14.55
N GLN A 185 5.90 -3.44 15.87
CA GLN A 185 6.92 -2.78 16.68
C GLN A 185 8.33 -3.29 16.33
N ALA A 186 8.48 -4.59 16.10
CA ALA A 186 9.72 -5.18 15.63
C ALA A 186 10.11 -4.66 14.24
N GLY A 187 9.16 -4.55 13.31
CA GLY A 187 9.38 -3.97 11.98
C GLY A 187 9.84 -2.51 12.04
N MET A 188 9.24 -1.69 12.91
CA MET A 188 9.66 -0.30 13.16
C MET A 188 11.09 -0.22 13.71
N LYS A 189 11.40 -0.98 14.76
CA LYS A 189 12.74 -1.02 15.34
C LYS A 189 13.79 -1.45 14.32
N LEU A 190 13.46 -2.43 13.48
CA LEU A 190 14.36 -2.88 12.41
C LEU A 190 14.59 -1.77 11.38
N ARG A 191 13.52 -1.09 10.95
CA ARG A 191 13.61 0.04 10.02
C ARG A 191 14.51 1.15 10.58
N GLU A 192 14.30 1.54 11.83
CA GLU A 192 15.10 2.56 12.54
C GLU A 192 16.58 2.17 12.62
N GLU A 193 16.85 0.92 13.03
CA GLU A 193 18.22 0.41 13.12
C GLU A 193 18.93 0.43 11.77
N ARG A 194 18.23 0.08 10.69
CA ARG A 194 18.78 0.13 9.33
C ARG A 194 19.10 1.54 8.87
N ILE A 195 18.15 2.46 9.06
CA ILE A 195 18.35 3.88 8.73
C ILE A 195 19.59 4.39 9.46
N ARG A 196 19.70 4.11 10.77
CA ARG A 196 20.86 4.49 11.59
C ARG A 196 22.16 3.92 11.04
N GLN A 197 22.19 2.64 10.67
CA GLN A 197 23.40 2.02 10.10
C GLN A 197 23.80 2.63 8.76
N TYR A 198 22.85 2.88 7.86
CA TYR A 198 23.16 3.53 6.58
C TYR A 198 23.60 4.99 6.76
N GLU A 199 22.99 5.73 7.69
CA GLU A 199 23.40 7.09 8.01
C GLU A 199 24.82 7.15 8.57
N ASN A 200 25.17 6.25 9.51
CA ASN A 200 26.52 6.13 10.04
C ASN A 200 27.54 5.82 8.93
N LEU A 201 27.21 4.88 8.05
CA LEU A 201 28.07 4.53 6.91
C LEU A 201 28.28 5.72 5.97
N ILE A 202 27.21 6.47 5.66
CA ILE A 202 27.28 7.68 4.85
C ILE A 202 28.19 8.71 5.52
N GLU A 203 28.01 8.94 6.82
CA GLU A 203 28.84 9.88 7.58
C GLU A 203 30.32 9.47 7.54
N GLU A 204 30.63 8.21 7.85
CA GLU A 204 32.00 7.68 7.86
C GLU A 204 32.67 7.81 6.48
N THR A 205 31.95 7.50 5.40
CA THR A 205 32.48 7.56 4.03
C THR A 205 32.61 8.99 3.50
N THR A 206 31.78 9.93 3.97
CA THR A 206 31.73 11.30 3.44
C THR A 206 32.55 12.29 4.24
N LYS A 207 32.83 12.01 5.51
CA LYS A 207 33.58 12.89 6.43
C LYS A 207 34.94 13.32 5.87
N GLU A 208 35.69 12.40 5.27
CA GLU A 208 36.99 12.74 4.69
C GLU A 208 36.83 13.49 3.35
N SER A 209 35.84 13.11 2.56
CA SER A 209 35.55 13.74 1.28
C SER A 209 35.08 15.20 1.43
N LEU A 210 34.33 15.52 2.48
CA LEU A 210 33.87 16.88 2.78
C LEU A 210 35.03 17.83 3.16
N ARG A 211 36.13 17.31 3.72
CA ARG A 211 37.29 18.13 4.12
C ARG A 211 38.07 18.69 2.94
N VAL A 212 38.00 18.02 1.79
CA VAL A 212 38.77 18.36 0.58
C VAL A 212 37.96 19.13 -0.46
N LEU A 213 36.68 19.41 -0.20
CA LEU A 213 35.82 20.16 -1.10
C LEU A 213 36.12 21.66 -1.06
N CYS A 214 36.08 22.31 -2.23
CA CYS A 214 36.06 23.77 -2.28
C CYS A 214 34.65 24.32 -1.96
N ASP A 215 34.59 25.56 -1.47
CA ASP A 215 33.35 26.23 -1.06
C ASP A 215 32.23 26.22 -2.11
N LYS A 216 32.58 26.21 -3.41
CA LYS A 216 31.60 26.17 -4.50
C LYS A 216 30.95 24.78 -4.69
N CYS A 217 31.67 23.72 -4.34
CA CYS A 217 31.21 22.34 -4.51
C CYS A 217 30.46 21.81 -3.27
N THR A 218 30.73 22.38 -2.09
CA THR A 218 30.12 21.99 -0.80
C THR A 218 28.58 22.00 -0.84
N PRO A 219 27.88 23.05 -1.32
CA PRO A 219 26.42 23.08 -1.30
C PRO A 219 25.77 21.94 -2.09
N THR A 220 26.36 21.56 -3.23
CA THR A 220 25.78 20.50 -4.06
C THR A 220 26.07 19.11 -3.50
N CYS A 221 27.23 18.91 -2.88
CA CYS A 221 27.51 17.68 -2.13
C CYS A 221 26.54 17.52 -0.95
N VAL A 222 26.31 18.59 -0.17
CA VAL A 222 25.32 18.60 0.92
C VAL A 222 23.92 18.27 0.39
N ARG A 223 23.50 18.85 -0.74
CA ARG A 223 22.20 18.52 -1.35
C ARG A 223 22.10 17.04 -1.72
N TRP A 224 23.14 16.48 -2.33
CA TRP A 224 23.19 15.06 -2.67
C TRP A 224 23.11 14.17 -1.41
N LEU A 225 23.83 14.50 -0.34
CA LEU A 225 23.75 13.79 0.95
C LEU A 225 22.34 13.82 1.53
N LEU A 226 21.68 14.97 1.52
CA LEU A 226 20.30 15.12 1.99
C LEU A 226 19.32 14.30 1.14
N THR A 227 19.50 14.28 -0.19
CA THR A 227 18.71 13.41 -1.07
C THR A 227 18.92 11.93 -0.73
N MET A 228 20.16 11.50 -0.52
CA MET A 228 20.48 10.12 -0.15
C MET A 228 19.86 9.72 1.19
N GLN A 229 19.99 10.56 2.22
CA GLN A 229 19.35 10.33 3.52
C GLN A 229 17.81 10.28 3.40
N SER A 230 17.22 11.19 2.61
CA SER A 230 15.78 11.20 2.36
C SER A 230 15.30 9.90 1.70
N GLU A 231 15.98 9.43 0.65
CA GLU A 231 15.59 8.22 -0.07
C GLU A 231 15.76 6.96 0.79
N LEU A 232 16.85 6.85 1.55
CA LEU A 232 17.05 5.77 2.52
C LEU A 232 15.97 5.75 3.60
N ARG A 233 15.57 6.92 4.10
CA ARG A 233 14.49 7.03 5.08
C ARG A 233 13.14 6.65 4.51
N LYS A 234 12.93 6.70 3.19
CA LYS A 234 11.73 6.20 2.51
C LYS A 234 11.79 4.69 2.32
N GLY A 235 12.92 4.17 1.84
CA GLY A 235 13.16 2.74 1.63
C GLY A 235 14.55 2.34 2.09
N PRO A 236 14.72 1.85 3.32
CA PRO A 236 16.04 1.50 3.86
C PRO A 236 16.49 0.15 3.33
N ARG A 237 16.78 0.12 2.03
CA ARG A 237 17.25 -1.06 1.29
C ARG A 237 18.61 -0.78 0.68
N TRP A 238 19.39 -1.84 0.53
CA TRP A 238 20.67 -1.76 -0.15
C TRP A 238 20.53 -1.28 -1.59
N GLU A 239 19.52 -1.74 -2.32
CA GLU A 239 19.30 -1.35 -3.72
C GLU A 239 18.96 0.14 -3.85
N VAL A 240 18.33 0.73 -2.83
CA VAL A 240 18.07 2.18 -2.78
C VAL A 240 19.38 2.92 -2.54
N LEU A 241 20.18 2.46 -1.59
CA LEU A 241 21.50 3.03 -1.31
C LEU A 241 22.42 2.97 -2.55
N GLU A 242 22.57 1.81 -3.18
CA GLU A 242 23.36 1.62 -4.40
C GLU A 242 22.90 2.56 -5.52
N ARG A 243 21.58 2.66 -5.74
CA ARG A 243 21.01 3.52 -6.76
C ARG A 243 21.35 4.99 -6.50
N VAL A 244 21.17 5.47 -5.27
CA VAL A 244 21.37 6.89 -4.96
C VAL A 244 22.85 7.26 -4.90
N ILE A 245 23.72 6.33 -4.48
CA ILE A 245 25.18 6.46 -4.64
C ILE A 245 25.52 6.61 -6.13
N GLY A 246 24.89 5.80 -6.99
CA GLY A 246 25.08 5.84 -8.44
C GLY A 246 24.57 7.12 -9.12
N LEU A 247 23.80 7.97 -8.44
CA LEU A 247 23.37 9.27 -8.99
C LEU A 247 24.48 10.33 -8.97
N TYR A 248 25.63 10.03 -8.36
CA TYR A 248 26.87 10.82 -8.23
C TYR A 248 26.70 12.23 -7.63
N PRO A 249 27.52 12.64 -6.66
CA PRO A 249 27.71 14.08 -6.42
C PRO A 249 28.34 14.71 -7.67
N PRO A 250 28.06 15.99 -7.98
CA PRO A 250 28.71 16.65 -9.10
C PRO A 250 30.22 16.69 -8.91
N ASP A 251 30.97 16.36 -9.97
CA ASP A 251 32.42 16.43 -9.95
C ASP A 251 32.90 17.84 -9.60
N CYS A 252 33.79 17.95 -8.62
CA CYS A 252 34.42 19.23 -8.31
C CYS A 252 35.57 19.49 -9.28
N HIS A 253 35.27 20.05 -10.45
CA HIS A 253 36.27 20.38 -11.48
C HIS A 253 37.34 21.39 -11.02
N HIS A 254 37.16 22.04 -9.87
CA HIS A 254 38.10 23.02 -9.31
C HIS A 254 39.26 22.39 -8.54
N VAL A 255 39.14 21.13 -8.11
CA VAL A 255 40.22 20.40 -7.45
C VAL A 255 40.77 19.40 -8.46
N GLY A 256 41.77 19.81 -9.24
CA GLY A 256 42.26 19.11 -10.43
C GLY A 256 42.87 17.71 -10.25
N ARG A 257 42.54 16.95 -9.19
CA ARG A 257 43.09 15.60 -8.93
C ARG A 257 42.16 14.57 -8.27
N MET A 258 40.90 14.85 -7.95
CA MET A 258 40.00 13.81 -7.42
C MET A 258 38.63 13.90 -8.08
N SER A 259 38.36 12.97 -9.03
CA SER A 259 36.97 12.74 -9.43
C SER A 259 36.29 11.97 -8.29
N TRP A 260 35.07 12.37 -7.95
CA TRP A 260 34.29 11.65 -6.94
C TRP A 260 34.00 10.21 -7.38
N LYS A 261 34.02 9.97 -8.71
CA LYS A 261 34.07 8.64 -9.31
C LYS A 261 35.23 7.78 -8.81
N PHE A 262 36.34 8.32 -8.30
CA PHE A 262 37.45 7.50 -7.78
C PHE A 262 37.36 7.26 -6.27
N VAL A 263 36.68 8.16 -5.53
CA VAL A 263 36.53 8.06 -4.08
C VAL A 263 35.28 7.26 -3.69
N CYS A 264 34.15 7.44 -4.39
CA CYS A 264 32.88 6.74 -4.09
C CYS A 264 32.78 5.36 -4.77
N THR A 265 33.08 5.22 -6.07
CA THR A 265 33.59 3.93 -6.61
C THR A 265 34.88 3.63 -5.81
N TYR A 266 35.52 2.47 -5.77
CA TYR A 266 36.66 2.22 -4.84
C TYR A 266 36.29 2.16 -3.34
N THR A 267 35.73 3.19 -2.67
CA THR A 267 35.24 2.98 -1.28
C THR A 267 33.94 2.19 -1.25
N LEU A 268 32.93 2.55 -2.05
CA LEU A 268 31.60 1.91 -2.05
C LEU A 268 31.50 0.72 -3.01
N THR A 269 32.32 0.65 -4.06
CA THR A 269 32.35 -0.49 -5.00
C THR A 269 33.52 -1.44 -4.79
N SER A 270 34.39 -1.23 -3.79
CA SER A 270 35.28 -2.34 -3.41
C SER A 270 34.39 -3.51 -3.03
N SER A 271 34.68 -4.69 -3.59
CA SER A 271 34.03 -5.93 -3.19
C SER A 271 34.00 -6.08 -1.67
N THR A 272 34.96 -5.47 -0.98
CA THR A 272 35.08 -5.38 0.48
C THR A 272 33.94 -4.61 1.15
N LEU A 273 33.54 -3.42 0.67
CA LEU A 273 32.44 -2.68 1.31
C LEU A 273 31.08 -3.29 0.99
N GLY A 274 30.84 -3.71 -0.25
CA GLY A 274 29.64 -4.48 -0.59
C GLY A 274 29.54 -5.77 0.24
N THR A 275 30.66 -6.44 0.51
CA THR A 275 30.71 -7.61 1.40
C THR A 275 30.55 -7.25 2.87
N GLN A 276 31.14 -6.15 3.35
CA GLN A 276 30.97 -5.68 4.73
C GLN A 276 29.54 -5.21 5.01
N ILE A 277 28.87 -4.62 4.02
CA ILE A 277 27.48 -4.17 4.15
C ILE A 277 26.52 -5.32 3.97
N ARG A 278 26.73 -6.26 3.04
CA ARG A 278 25.99 -7.54 3.05
C ARG A 278 26.23 -8.32 4.34
N ALA A 279 27.44 -8.29 4.89
CA ALA A 279 27.73 -8.86 6.20
C ALA A 279 27.08 -8.06 7.34
N ALA A 280 26.94 -6.74 7.21
CA ALA A 280 26.19 -5.90 8.14
C ALA A 280 24.69 -6.20 8.03
N GLU A 281 24.15 -6.44 6.83
CA GLU A 281 22.78 -6.90 6.61
C GLU A 281 22.53 -8.29 7.18
N LEU A 282 23.54 -9.17 7.13
CA LEU A 282 23.51 -10.46 7.84
C LEU A 282 23.64 -10.31 9.36
N ARG A 283 24.16 -9.18 9.86
CA ARG A 283 24.24 -8.82 11.29
C ARG A 283 23.06 -7.98 11.76
N LEU A 284 22.29 -7.40 10.84
CA LEU A 284 21.04 -6.72 11.18
C LEU A 284 20.14 -7.75 11.88
N PRO A 285 19.39 -7.34 12.91
CA PRO A 285 18.51 -8.24 13.62
C PRO A 285 17.63 -8.97 12.62
N THR A 286 17.82 -10.27 12.50
CA THR A 286 16.89 -11.07 11.74
C THR A 286 15.58 -11.11 12.51
N TRP A 287 14.48 -11.42 11.82
CA TRP A 287 13.20 -11.54 12.49
C TRP A 287 13.24 -12.41 13.77
N PRO A 288 13.86 -13.61 13.76
CA PRO A 288 14.05 -14.42 14.97
C PRO A 288 14.76 -13.69 16.13
N ASP A 289 15.69 -12.78 15.84
CA ASP A 289 16.39 -12.00 16.86
C ASP A 289 15.45 -10.98 17.51
N LEU A 290 14.55 -10.38 16.73
CA LEU A 290 13.54 -9.45 17.21
C LEU A 290 12.45 -10.12 18.05
N VAL A 291 12.04 -11.35 17.69
CA VAL A 291 11.10 -12.14 18.52
C VAL A 291 11.69 -12.38 19.92
N LYS A 292 12.98 -12.75 20.00
CA LYS A 292 13.69 -12.97 21.28
C LYS A 292 13.86 -11.70 22.11
N ILE A 293 13.93 -10.53 21.46
CA ILE A 293 14.00 -9.24 22.15
C ILE A 293 12.63 -8.87 22.73
N SER A 294 11.54 -9.13 22.01
CA SER A 294 10.18 -8.82 22.46
C SER A 294 9.68 -9.73 23.60
N SER A 295 10.16 -10.97 23.69
CA SER A 295 9.76 -11.91 24.76
C SER A 295 10.47 -11.69 26.10
N ARG A 296 11.37 -10.70 26.17
CA ARG A 296 12.15 -10.36 27.37
C ARG A 296 11.73 -9.04 28.03
N THR A 297 10.76 -8.34 27.45
CA THR A 297 10.15 -7.10 27.95
C THR A 297 8.70 -7.33 28.27
#